data_AF-A0AAD9L701-F1
#
_entry.id   AF-A0AAD9L701-F1
#
_cell.length_a   1.000
_cell.length_b   1.000
_cell.length_c   1.000
_cell.angle_alpha   90.00
_cell.angle_beta   90.00
_cell.angle_gamma   90.00
#
_symmetry.space_group_name_H-M   'P 1'
#
loop_
_entity.id
_entity.type
_entity.pdbx_description
1 polymer ?
#
loop_
_entity_poly.entity_id
_entity_poly.type
_entity_poly.pdbx_seq_one_letter_code
_entity_poly.pdbx_strand_id
1 'polypeptide(L)'
;MSLNNIYPTASDSFDLLPEEKVLTGPHDSELEICVPPTLQGPKQKARSKGRLWVTDQRVVFLENNLSVPNPGSSRQPPEYEATLSLRSLAIPYTVLIYSGFELPVFSQNYIAITFLPDPLDPNNNFPQLGRGSDITGTIWVGDGAGHGVWKRIEGERQLAEARRNAGEMLPAYEA
;
A
#
# COMPACT_ATOMS: atom_id res chain seq x y z
N MET A 1 -15.83 3.69 -1.83
CA MET A 1 -14.76 3.78 -2.85
C MET A 1 -13.70 2.74 -2.50
N SER A 2 -13.26 1.92 -3.47
CA SER A 2 -12.17 0.96 -3.26
C SER A 2 -10.84 1.64 -3.55
N LEU A 3 -9.89 1.58 -2.62
CA LEU A 3 -8.53 2.08 -2.83
C LEU A 3 -7.80 1.17 -3.84
N ASN A 4 -7.00 1.78 -4.73
CA ASN A 4 -6.09 1.17 -5.71
C ASN A 4 -6.55 -0.18 -6.28
N ASN A 5 -7.32 -0.16 -7.36
CA ASN A 5 -7.80 -1.39 -8.01
C ASN A 5 -6.66 -2.09 -8.75
N ILE A 6 -6.02 -3.07 -8.09
CA ILE A 6 -5.25 -4.08 -8.79
C ILE A 6 -6.24 -5.18 -9.14
N TYR A 7 -6.39 -5.48 -10.42
CA TYR A 7 -7.28 -6.55 -10.83
C TYR A 7 -6.63 -7.89 -10.44
N PRO A 8 -7.28 -8.69 -9.58
CA PRO A 8 -6.80 -10.02 -9.29
C PRO A 8 -7.00 -10.88 -10.54
N THR A 9 -5.93 -11.47 -11.04
CA THR A 9 -6.02 -12.55 -12.03
C THR A 9 -6.60 -13.80 -11.36
N ALA A 10 -7.17 -14.70 -12.16
CA ALA A 10 -7.67 -15.97 -11.64
C ALA A 10 -6.60 -16.63 -10.75
N SER A 11 -6.97 -17.04 -9.55
CA SER A 11 -6.12 -17.60 -8.48
C SER A 11 -5.13 -16.63 -7.81
N ASP A 12 -5.59 -15.86 -6.80
CA ASP A 12 -4.75 -15.17 -5.79
C ASP A 12 -3.46 -14.53 -6.33
N SER A 13 -3.54 -13.93 -7.50
CA SER A 13 -2.42 -13.35 -8.23
C SER A 13 -2.81 -11.98 -8.75
N PHE A 14 -1.81 -11.17 -9.04
CA PHE A 14 -1.98 -9.84 -9.62
C PHE A 14 -1.13 -9.69 -10.86
N ASP A 15 -1.53 -8.77 -11.72
CA ASP A 15 -0.76 -8.40 -12.90
C ASP A 15 0.54 -7.71 -12.49
N LEU A 16 1.65 -8.37 -12.82
CA LEU A 16 2.99 -7.83 -12.67
C LEU A 16 3.26 -6.74 -13.72
N LEU A 17 3.93 -5.67 -13.31
CA LEU A 17 4.46 -4.66 -14.21
C LEU A 17 5.56 -5.28 -15.10
N PRO A 18 5.90 -4.64 -16.23
CA PRO A 18 7.03 -5.07 -17.04
C PRO A 18 8.30 -5.21 -16.18
N GLU A 19 8.97 -6.35 -16.31
CA GLU A 19 10.18 -6.70 -15.56
C GLU A 19 10.04 -6.81 -14.03
N GLU A 20 8.83 -6.70 -13.49
CA GLU A 20 8.58 -6.88 -12.05
C GLU A 20 8.72 -8.35 -11.64
N LYS A 21 9.40 -8.57 -10.51
CA LYS A 21 9.62 -9.89 -9.93
C LYS A 21 9.10 -9.94 -8.51
N VAL A 22 8.31 -10.97 -8.22
CA VAL A 22 7.90 -11.28 -6.85
C VAL A 22 9.13 -11.76 -6.08
N LEU A 23 9.44 -11.09 -4.98
CA LEU A 23 10.57 -11.40 -4.12
C LEU A 23 10.14 -12.25 -2.93
N THR A 24 8.92 -12.01 -2.42
CA THR A 24 8.40 -12.67 -1.22
C THR A 24 6.87 -12.70 -1.25
N GLY A 25 6.27 -13.77 -0.73
CA GLY A 25 4.82 -13.95 -0.59
C GLY A 25 4.26 -15.16 -1.36
N PRO A 26 2.94 -15.42 -1.23
CA PRO A 26 1.98 -14.67 -0.42
C PRO A 26 2.14 -14.93 1.09
N HIS A 27 2.02 -13.88 1.89
CA HIS A 27 1.87 -13.99 3.35
C HIS A 27 0.48 -13.56 3.79
N ASP A 28 -0.16 -14.34 4.65
CA ASP A 28 -1.40 -13.92 5.29
C ASP A 28 -1.14 -12.66 6.12
N SER A 29 -1.97 -11.63 5.93
CA SER A 29 -1.76 -10.33 6.53
C SER A 29 -3.05 -9.60 6.79
N GLU A 30 -3.00 -8.67 7.74
CA GLU A 30 -4.04 -7.70 7.98
C GLU A 30 -3.45 -6.31 7.79
N LEU A 31 -4.15 -5.46 7.04
CA LEU A 31 -3.70 -4.12 6.70
C LEU A 31 -4.75 -3.11 7.19
N GLU A 32 -4.32 -2.15 8.00
CA GLU A 32 -5.08 -0.96 8.35
C GLU A 32 -4.44 0.24 7.67
N ILE A 33 -5.20 1.01 6.90
CA ILE A 33 -4.81 2.29 6.33
C ILE A 33 -5.55 3.40 7.04
N CYS A 34 -4.82 4.46 7.35
CA CYS A 34 -5.32 5.68 7.94
C CYS A 34 -5.06 6.84 6.98
N VAL A 35 -6.14 7.36 6.40
CA VAL A 35 -6.12 8.57 5.58
C VAL A 35 -6.36 9.78 6.49
N PRO A 36 -5.47 10.78 6.48
CA PRO A 36 -5.62 11.97 7.31
C PRO A 36 -6.84 12.78 6.89
N PRO A 37 -7.29 13.76 7.71
CA PRO A 37 -8.35 14.68 7.29
C PRO A 37 -8.00 15.36 5.96
N THR A 38 -8.96 15.38 5.04
CA THR A 38 -8.83 16.04 3.72
C THR A 38 -9.94 17.06 3.52
N LEU A 39 -9.86 17.85 2.45
CA LEU A 39 -10.97 18.72 2.04
C LEU A 39 -12.25 17.92 1.68
N GLN A 40 -12.09 16.63 1.35
CA GLN A 40 -13.19 15.75 0.98
C GLN A 40 -13.86 15.10 2.20
N GLY A 41 -13.25 15.15 3.39
CA GLY A 41 -13.86 14.58 4.58
C GLY A 41 -12.93 14.44 5.79
N PRO A 42 -13.50 13.97 6.92
CA PRO A 42 -12.74 13.73 8.15
C PRO A 42 -11.70 12.62 7.97
N LYS A 43 -10.89 12.38 9.00
CA LYS A 43 -9.95 11.25 9.06
C LYS A 43 -10.68 9.93 8.80
N GLN A 44 -10.21 9.14 7.84
CA GLN A 44 -10.80 7.85 7.48
C GLN A 44 -9.84 6.71 7.81
N LYS A 45 -10.40 5.58 8.24
CA LYS A 45 -9.66 4.34 8.45
C LYS A 45 -10.32 3.21 7.67
N ALA A 46 -9.50 2.39 7.04
CA ALA A 46 -9.93 1.15 6.38
C ALA A 46 -9.06 0.00 6.88
N ARG A 47 -9.67 -1.12 7.25
CA ARG A 47 -8.96 -2.32 7.69
C ARG A 47 -9.48 -3.52 6.92
N SER A 48 -8.57 -4.33 6.40
CA SER A 48 -8.91 -5.55 5.65
C SER A 48 -7.91 -6.66 5.91
N LYS A 49 -8.36 -7.92 5.72
CA LYS A 49 -7.56 -9.13 5.84
C LYS A 49 -7.34 -9.73 4.47
N GLY A 50 -6.11 -10.09 4.17
CA GLY A 50 -5.70 -10.45 2.83
C GLY A 50 -4.34 -11.10 2.80
N ARG A 51 -3.72 -11.04 1.63
CA ARG A 51 -2.38 -11.51 1.36
C ARG A 51 -1.48 -10.35 0.96
N LEU A 52 -0.24 -10.42 1.40
CA LEU A 52 0.81 -9.47 1.10
C LEU A 52 1.87 -10.12 0.22
N TRP A 53 2.28 -9.39 -0.81
CA TRP A 53 3.42 -9.69 -1.67
C TRP A 53 4.39 -8.52 -1.65
N VAL A 54 5.66 -8.86 -1.73
CA VAL A 54 6.75 -7.90 -1.87
C VAL A 54 7.42 -8.19 -3.21
N THR A 55 7.43 -7.21 -4.10
CA THR A 55 8.13 -7.29 -5.38
C THR A 55 9.36 -6.39 -5.37
N ASP A 56 10.15 -6.39 -6.43
CA ASP A 56 11.28 -5.49 -6.63
C ASP A 56 10.89 -4.07 -7.02
N GLN A 57 9.58 -3.79 -7.21
CA GLN A 57 9.08 -2.46 -7.57
C GLN A 57 8.06 -1.89 -6.57
N ARG A 58 7.28 -2.75 -5.89
CA ARG A 58 6.18 -2.31 -5.02
C ARG A 58 5.82 -3.35 -3.95
N VAL A 59 5.10 -2.87 -2.94
CA VAL A 59 4.39 -3.70 -1.97
C VAL A 59 2.94 -3.86 -2.44
N VAL A 60 2.45 -5.09 -2.49
CA VAL A 60 1.10 -5.40 -3.00
C VAL A 60 0.30 -6.13 -1.93
N PHE A 61 -0.91 -5.66 -1.67
CA PHE A 61 -1.89 -6.28 -0.79
C PHE A 61 -3.18 -6.58 -1.57
N LEU A 62 -3.76 -7.77 -1.38
CA LEU A 62 -5.06 -8.16 -1.92
C LEU A 62 -5.91 -8.79 -0.82
N GLU A 63 -7.17 -8.37 -0.70
CA GLU A 63 -8.14 -8.93 0.23
C GLU A 63 -8.56 -10.37 -0.15
N ASN A 64 -8.67 -11.26 0.84
CA ASN A 64 -8.99 -12.69 0.61
C ASN A 64 -10.45 -12.92 0.16
N ASN A 65 -11.35 -11.99 0.46
CA ASN A 65 -12.76 -12.07 0.11
C ASN A 65 -13.13 -10.94 -0.85
N LEU A 66 -12.97 -11.17 -2.15
CA LEU A 66 -13.68 -10.42 -3.19
C LEU A 66 -15.16 -10.81 -3.12
N SER A 67 -15.85 -10.41 -2.06
CA SER A 67 -17.31 -10.49 -2.01
C SER A 67 -17.84 -9.62 -3.14
N VAL A 68 -18.32 -10.28 -4.20
CA VAL A 68 -19.07 -9.64 -5.29
C VAL A 68 -20.16 -8.80 -4.61
N PRO A 69 -20.24 -7.48 -4.89
CA PRO A 69 -21.27 -6.65 -4.27
C PRO A 69 -22.62 -7.25 -4.62
N ASN A 70 -23.35 -7.68 -3.60
CA ASN A 70 -24.68 -8.27 -3.77
C ASN A 70 -25.60 -7.15 -4.30
N PRO A 71 -26.18 -7.24 -5.50
CA PRO A 71 -26.91 -6.14 -6.14
C PRO A 71 -28.29 -5.85 -5.48
N GLY A 72 -28.52 -6.28 -4.24
CA GLY A 72 -29.82 -6.30 -3.57
C GLY A 72 -30.06 -5.26 -2.47
N SER A 73 -29.08 -4.40 -2.11
CA SER A 73 -29.30 -3.35 -1.09
C SER A 73 -29.30 -1.95 -1.69
N SER A 74 -30.48 -1.50 -2.13
CA SER A 74 -30.74 -0.15 -2.65
C SER A 74 -30.79 0.92 -1.55
N ARG A 75 -29.73 1.02 -0.75
CA ARG A 75 -29.43 2.20 0.07
C ARG A 75 -27.92 2.39 0.04
N GLN A 76 -27.47 3.02 -1.04
CA GLN A 76 -26.15 3.62 -1.07
C GLN A 76 -26.18 4.76 -0.05
N PRO A 77 -25.42 4.68 1.07
CA PRO A 77 -25.33 5.82 1.96
C PRO A 77 -24.85 7.02 1.15
N PRO A 78 -25.32 8.24 1.48
CA PRO A 78 -24.86 9.43 0.79
C PRO A 78 -23.32 9.47 0.84
N GLU A 79 -22.66 9.98 -0.20
CA GLU A 79 -21.20 9.84 -0.40
C GLU A 79 -20.35 10.32 0.79
N TYR A 80 -20.89 11.19 1.65
CA TYR A 80 -20.24 11.64 2.88
C TYR A 80 -20.16 10.58 4.01
N GLU A 81 -20.98 9.53 3.95
CA GLU A 81 -20.98 8.39 4.89
C GLU A 81 -20.32 7.14 4.30
N ALA A 82 -19.83 7.18 3.06
CA ALA A 82 -19.20 6.04 2.42
C ALA A 82 -17.89 5.68 3.14
N THR A 83 -17.93 4.58 3.91
CA THR A 83 -16.75 4.02 4.54
C THR A 83 -15.74 3.55 3.50
N LEU A 84 -14.48 3.91 3.71
CA LEU A 84 -13.36 3.53 2.86
C LEU A 84 -13.20 2.00 2.90
N SER A 85 -13.32 1.34 1.74
CA SER A 85 -13.13 -0.11 1.64
C SER A 85 -11.76 -0.39 1.05
N LEU A 86 -10.96 -1.21 1.74
CA LEU A 86 -9.63 -1.59 1.28
C LEU A 86 -9.67 -2.99 0.69
N ARG A 87 -9.74 -3.09 -0.65
CA ARG A 87 -9.77 -4.38 -1.36
C ARG A 87 -8.41 -4.78 -1.90
N SER A 88 -7.67 -3.81 -2.40
CA SER A 88 -6.33 -3.99 -2.94
C SER A 88 -5.51 -2.74 -2.67
N LEU A 89 -4.18 -2.91 -2.59
CA LEU A 89 -3.25 -1.80 -2.46
C LEU A 89 -1.94 -2.15 -3.14
N ALA A 90 -1.49 -1.29 -4.05
CA ALA A 90 -0.11 -1.26 -4.52
C ALA A 90 0.54 0.00 -3.97
N ILE A 91 1.71 -0.15 -3.34
CA ILE A 91 2.57 0.96 -2.91
C ILE A 91 3.91 0.81 -3.63
N PRO A 92 4.18 1.60 -4.68
CA PRO A 92 5.49 1.70 -5.28
C PRO A 92 6.55 2.18 -4.27
N TYR A 93 7.77 1.65 -4.35
CA TYR A 93 8.86 2.10 -3.47
C TYR A 93 9.23 3.57 -3.69
N THR A 94 8.91 4.14 -4.85
CA THR A 94 9.14 5.55 -5.20
C THR A 94 8.30 6.51 -4.36
N VAL A 95 7.13 6.09 -3.87
CA VAL A 95 6.22 6.90 -3.05
C VAL A 95 6.20 6.47 -1.58
N LEU A 96 6.91 5.39 -1.23
CA LEU A 96 7.08 4.92 0.14
C LEU A 96 8.10 5.78 0.89
N ILE A 97 7.61 6.57 1.84
CA ILE A 97 8.43 7.50 2.64
C ILE A 97 9.12 6.75 3.79
N TYR A 98 8.38 5.89 4.48
CA TYR A 98 8.85 5.23 5.69
C TYR A 98 8.39 3.78 5.74
N SER A 99 9.28 2.90 6.23
CA SER A 99 8.96 1.54 6.60
C SER A 99 9.70 1.17 7.90
N GLY A 100 8.97 0.89 8.97
CA GLY A 100 9.51 0.51 10.27
C GLY A 100 8.88 -0.78 10.80
N PHE A 101 9.64 -1.57 11.56
CA PHE A 101 9.12 -2.74 12.26
C PHE A 101 9.00 -2.44 13.75
N GLU A 102 7.77 -2.42 14.23
CA GLU A 102 7.44 -2.06 15.61
C GLU A 102 7.22 -3.32 16.46
N LEU A 103 7.83 -3.31 17.65
CA LEU A 103 7.81 -4.39 18.65
C LEU A 103 7.14 -3.90 19.95
N PRO A 104 5.84 -3.58 19.93
CA PRO A 104 5.13 -3.11 21.11
C PRO A 104 5.05 -4.20 22.18
N VAL A 105 5.16 -3.81 23.45
CA VAL A 105 5.18 -4.75 24.59
C VAL A 105 3.85 -5.48 24.79
N PHE A 106 2.73 -4.84 24.46
CA PHE A 106 1.37 -5.31 24.78
C PHE A 106 0.50 -5.60 23.55
N SER A 107 1.08 -5.63 22.35
CA SER A 107 0.34 -5.92 21.12
C SER A 107 1.18 -6.71 20.14
N GLN A 108 0.54 -7.21 19.07
CA GLN A 108 1.24 -7.92 18.02
C GLN A 108 2.19 -6.99 17.27
N ASN A 109 3.36 -7.52 16.93
CA ASN A 109 4.34 -6.84 16.08
C ASN A 109 3.71 -6.44 14.74
N TYR A 110 4.08 -5.27 14.24
CA TYR A 110 3.54 -4.76 12.98
C TYR A 110 4.59 -3.99 12.20
N ILE A 111 4.36 -3.89 10.90
CA ILE A 111 5.12 -3.03 10.01
C ILE A 111 4.36 -1.71 9.89
N ALA A 112 4.98 -0.63 10.32
CA ALA A 112 4.50 0.72 10.09
C ALA A 112 4.99 1.19 8.71
N ILE A 113 4.07 1.66 7.87
CA ILE A 113 4.38 2.21 6.56
C ILE A 113 3.76 3.60 6.42
N THR A 114 4.49 4.49 5.76
CA THR A 114 4.01 5.82 5.40
C THR A 114 4.31 6.07 3.94
N PHE A 115 3.34 6.50 3.17
CA PHE A 115 3.50 6.73 1.74
C PHE A 115 2.63 7.88 1.24
N LEU A 116 2.98 8.38 0.06
CA LEU A 116 2.17 9.35 -0.68
C LEU A 116 1.32 8.64 -1.74
N PRO A 117 0.12 9.17 -2.03
CA PRO A 117 -0.66 8.72 -3.17
C PRO A 117 0.14 8.99 -4.46
N ASP A 118 0.35 7.95 -5.28
CA ASP A 118 1.09 8.08 -6.54
C ASP A 118 0.27 8.87 -7.56
N PRO A 119 0.69 10.10 -7.95
CA PRO A 119 -0.06 10.90 -8.91
C PRO A 119 -0.04 10.30 -10.33
N LEU A 120 0.86 9.35 -10.62
CA LEU A 120 1.03 8.74 -11.93
C LEU A 120 0.21 7.45 -12.10
N ASP A 121 -0.31 6.89 -11.00
CA ASP A 121 -1.13 5.67 -11.05
C ASP A 121 -2.58 6.03 -11.44
N PRO A 122 -3.07 5.61 -12.62
CA PRO A 122 -4.44 5.87 -13.05
C PRO A 122 -5.49 5.17 -12.17
N ASN A 123 -5.09 4.17 -11.38
CA ASN A 123 -5.97 3.47 -10.44
C ASN A 123 -5.92 4.05 -9.02
N ASN A 124 -5.22 5.16 -8.83
CA ASN A 124 -5.13 5.82 -7.54
C ASN A 124 -6.48 6.43 -7.11
N ASN A 125 -7.14 5.75 -6.19
CA ASN A 125 -8.44 6.17 -5.65
C ASN A 125 -8.34 6.84 -4.27
N PHE A 126 -7.15 7.29 -3.86
CA PHE A 126 -6.99 8.03 -2.62
C PHE A 126 -7.53 9.46 -2.77
N PRO A 127 -8.16 10.03 -1.71
CA PRO A 127 -8.60 11.41 -1.73
C PRO A 127 -7.39 12.36 -1.84
N GLN A 128 -7.61 13.53 -2.45
CA GLN A 128 -6.54 14.52 -2.55
C GLN A 128 -6.11 14.97 -1.15
N LEU A 129 -4.85 14.71 -0.83
CA LEU A 129 -4.26 15.08 0.44
C LEU A 129 -3.86 16.56 0.43
N GLY A 130 -4.00 17.20 1.59
CA GLY A 130 -3.42 18.53 1.80
C GLY A 130 -1.89 18.52 1.72
N ARG A 131 -1.28 19.68 1.50
CA ARG A 131 0.18 19.81 1.53
C ARG A 131 0.72 19.35 2.88
N GLY A 132 1.69 18.43 2.87
CA GLY A 132 2.32 17.90 4.08
C GLY A 132 1.56 16.78 4.78
N SER A 133 0.46 16.29 4.19
CA SER A 133 -0.27 15.13 4.69
C SER A 133 0.16 13.85 3.99
N ASP A 134 0.33 12.79 4.75
CA ASP A 134 0.78 11.46 4.34
C ASP A 134 -0.25 10.38 4.70
N ILE A 135 -0.23 9.27 3.95
CA ILE A 135 -1.05 8.11 4.28
C ILE A 135 -0.22 7.21 5.17
N THR A 136 -0.79 6.84 6.31
CA THR A 136 -0.16 5.91 7.25
C THR A 136 -0.85 4.57 7.19
N GLY A 137 -0.07 3.50 7.28
CA GLY A 137 -0.55 2.14 7.25
C GLY A 137 0.13 1.26 8.29
N THR A 138 -0.63 0.32 8.81
CA THR A 138 -0.18 -0.69 9.76
C THR A 138 -0.43 -2.06 9.14
N ILE A 139 0.64 -2.84 8.96
CA ILE A 139 0.57 -4.20 8.42
C ILE A 139 0.91 -5.19 9.53
N TRP A 140 -0.03 -6.08 9.84
CA TRP A 140 0.23 -7.26 10.65
C TRP A 140 0.45 -8.44 9.73
N VAL A 141 1.66 -8.99 9.74
CA VAL A 141 2.00 -10.18 8.96
C VAL A 141 1.83 -11.42 9.85
N GLY A 142 1.16 -12.43 9.34
CA GLY A 142 1.01 -13.75 9.96
C GLY A 142 2.35 -14.51 10.05
N ASP A 143 2.28 -15.67 10.70
CA ASP A 143 3.35 -16.70 10.71
C ASP A 143 4.73 -16.26 11.23
N GLY A 144 4.80 -15.13 11.94
CA GLY A 144 6.07 -14.59 12.45
C GLY A 144 7.02 -14.06 11.37
N ALA A 145 6.57 -13.96 10.11
CA ALA A 145 7.39 -13.52 8.98
C ALA A 145 7.62 -11.99 8.93
N GLY A 146 6.94 -11.22 9.79
CA GLY A 146 6.89 -9.75 9.71
C GLY A 146 8.25 -9.05 9.67
N HIS A 147 9.22 -9.48 10.47
CA HIS A 147 10.56 -8.87 10.47
C HIS A 147 11.33 -9.15 9.17
N GLY A 148 11.19 -10.36 8.60
CA GLY A 148 11.82 -10.71 7.33
C GLY A 148 11.21 -9.94 6.15
N VAL A 149 9.88 -9.84 6.14
CA VAL A 149 9.12 -9.05 5.17
C VAL A 149 9.52 -7.56 5.24
N TRP A 150 9.57 -6.98 6.44
CA TRP A 150 10.02 -5.60 6.61
C TRP A 150 11.44 -5.37 6.09
N LYS A 151 12.39 -6.24 6.43
CA LYS A 151 13.78 -6.14 5.91
C LYS A 151 13.81 -6.14 4.39
N ARG A 152 12.95 -6.92 3.74
CA ARG A 152 12.88 -6.98 2.29
C ARG A 152 12.34 -5.67 1.71
N ILE A 153 11.24 -5.15 2.28
CA ILE A 153 10.64 -3.87 1.89
C ILE A 153 11.66 -2.73 2.03
N GLU A 154 12.33 -2.65 3.18
CA GLU A 154 13.30 -1.57 3.44
C GLU A 154 14.53 -1.67 2.52
N GLY A 155 15.01 -2.89 2.25
CA GLY A 155 16.11 -3.10 1.31
C GLY A 155 15.76 -2.64 -0.11
N GLU A 156 14.58 -2.99 -0.63
CA GLU A 156 14.15 -2.55 -1.96
C GLU A 156 13.83 -1.04 -1.99
N ARG A 157 13.30 -0.46 -0.91
CA ARG A 157 13.12 0.99 -0.78
C ARG A 157 14.45 1.73 -0.93
N GLN A 158 15.50 1.27 -0.24
CA GLN A 158 16.84 1.87 -0.34
C GLN A 158 17.45 1.71 -1.74
N LEU A 159 17.23 0.56 -2.39
CA LEU A 159 17.67 0.36 -3.78
C LEU A 159 16.93 1.28 -4.75
N ALA A 160 15.62 1.47 -4.59
CA ALA A 160 14.83 2.39 -5.40
C ALA A 160 15.29 3.85 -5.19
N GLU A 161 15.57 4.24 -3.96
CA GLU A 161 16.12 5.56 -3.62
C GLU A 161 17.51 5.77 -4.24
N ALA A 162 18.39 4.77 -4.16
CA ALA A 162 19.72 4.82 -4.79
C ALA A 162 19.63 4.94 -6.32
N ARG A 163 18.72 4.21 -6.97
CA ARG A 163 18.46 4.33 -8.41
C ARG A 163 17.97 5.73 -8.79
N ARG A 164 17.10 6.34 -7.98
CA ARG A 164 16.62 7.71 -8.19
C ARG A 164 17.79 8.70 -8.13
N ASN A 165 18.61 8.61 -7.09
CA ASN A 165 19.76 9.49 -6.90
C ASN A 165 20.82 9.31 -8.01
N ALA A 166 21.01 8.08 -8.52
CA ALA A 166 21.92 7.82 -9.64
C ALA A 166 21.43 8.41 -10.97
N GLY A 167 20.11 8.44 -11.20
CA GLY A 167 19.51 9.08 -12.38
C GLY A 167 19.49 10.62 -12.33
N GLU A 168 19.63 11.19 -11.14
CA GLU A 168 19.68 12.65 -10.89
C GLU A 168 21.11 13.24 -10.99
N MET A 169 22.13 12.43 -11.30
CA MET A 169 23.48 12.93 -11.60
C MET A 169 23.46 13.71 -12.93
N LEU A 170 23.30 15.03 -12.83
CA LEU A 170 23.53 15.95 -13.95
C LEU A 170 24.98 15.76 -14.45
N PRO A 171 25.22 15.77 -15.78
CA PRO A 171 26.58 15.76 -16.30
C PRO A 171 27.34 16.92 -15.68
N ALA A 172 28.44 16.62 -14.98
CA ALA A 172 29.34 17.67 -14.54
C ALA A 172 29.84 18.37 -15.80
N TYR A 173 29.45 19.64 -15.98
CA TYR A 173 30.03 20.46 -17.04
C TYR A 173 31.52 20.62 -16.69
N GLU A 174 32.38 19.95 -17.46
CA GLU A 174 33.82 20.20 -17.42
C GLU A 174 34.04 21.66 -17.84
N ALA A 175 34.74 22.41 -16.99
CA ALA A 175 35.10 23.82 -17.19
C ALA A 175 36.34 23.97 -18.09
#